data_AF-A0A6I4YCW6-F1
#
_entry.id   AF-A0A6I4YCW6-F1
#
_cell.length_a   1.000
_cell.length_b   1.000
_cell.length_c   1.000
_cell.angle_alpha   90.00
_cell.angle_beta   90.00
_cell.angle_gamma   90.00
#
_symmetry.space_group_name_H-M   'P 1'
#
loop_
_entity.id
_entity.type
_entity.pdbx_description
1 polymer ?
#
loop_
_entity_poly.entity_id
_entity_poly.type
_entity_poly.pdbx_seq_one_letter_code
_entity_poly.pdbx_strand_id
1 'polypeptide(L)' 'MHALLDTLLTDAGATTLLVTHDLEEALKLADRVLLADGRLLEDLRVPLPHPWRRTDVEDLRARLEEQLHGCS' A
#
# COMPACT_ATOMS: atom_id res chain seq x y z
N MET A 1 -5.69 15.16 8.07
CA MET A 1 -5.09 14.11 8.94
C MET A 1 -3.79 13.51 8.37
N HIS A 2 -3.24 14.00 7.25
CA HIS A 2 -2.01 13.42 6.67
C HIS A 2 -0.69 14.04 7.16
N ALA A 3 -0.66 15.34 7.47
CA ALA A 3 0.62 16.03 7.74
C ALA A 3 1.33 15.59 9.04
N LEU A 4 0.60 15.12 10.05
CA LEU A 4 1.16 14.75 11.36
C LEU A 4 1.85 13.39 11.37
N LEU A 5 1.41 12.46 10.52
CA LEU A 5 2.04 11.15 10.38
C LEU A 5 3.33 11.26 9.57
N ASP A 6 3.33 12.08 8.51
CA ASP A 6 4.49 12.26 7.63
C ASP A 6 5.74 12.73 8.42
N THR A 7 5.57 13.71 9.32
CA THR A 7 6.69 14.27 10.11
C THR A 7 7.30 13.28 11.12
N LEU A 8 6.51 12.35 11.66
CA LEU A 8 7.01 11.33 12.60
C LEU A 8 7.82 10.23 11.90
N LEU A 9 7.51 9.98 10.63
CA LEU A 9 8.12 8.89 9.87
C LEU A 9 9.43 9.32 9.20
N THR A 10 9.57 10.59 8.82
CA THR A 10 10.80 11.07 8.17
C THR A 10 12.00 11.14 9.11
N ASP A 11 11.81 11.31 10.43
CA ASP A 11 12.90 11.67 11.35
C ASP A 11 13.51 10.49 12.14
N ALA A 12 12.85 9.32 12.21
CA ALA A 12 13.20 8.28 13.19
C ALA A 12 13.79 6.97 12.64
N GLY A 13 13.82 6.75 11.31
CA GLY A 13 14.14 5.42 10.77
C GLY A 13 13.16 4.33 11.22
N ALA A 14 11.92 4.73 11.56
CA ALA A 14 10.91 3.85 12.12
C ALA A 14 10.21 3.05 11.02
N THR A 15 9.91 1.78 11.29
CA THR A 15 9.04 0.97 10.42
C THR A 15 7.59 1.37 10.67
N THR A 16 6.89 1.77 9.60
CA THR A 16 5.49 2.19 9.65
C THR A 16 4.58 1.06 9.20
N LEU A 17 3.52 0.80 9.96
CA LEU A 17 2.40 -0.02 9.52
C LEU A 17 1.17 0.87 9.39
N LEU A 18 0.64 0.96 8.17
CA LEU A 18 -0.64 1.60 7.86
C LEU A 18 -1.66 0.51 7.53
N VAL A 19 -2.83 0.57 8.17
CA VAL A 19 -3.98 -0.27 7.81
C VAL A 19 -5.03 0.65 7.18
N THR A 20 -5.31 0.44 5.91
CA THR A 20 -6.37 1.15 5.18
C THR A 20 -7.17 0.14 4.37
N HIS A 21 -8.42 0.49 4.11
CA HIS A 21 -9.27 -0.23 3.16
C HIS A 21 -9.11 0.32 1.74
N ASP A 22 -8.38 1.42 1.58
CA ASP A 22 -8.12 2.06 0.30
C ASP A 22 -6.78 1.56 -0.26
N LEU A 23 -6.86 0.77 -1.32
CA LEU A 23 -5.70 0.20 -1.98
C LEU A 23 -4.83 1.26 -2.67
N GLU A 24 -5.42 2.35 -3.16
CA GLU A 24 -4.68 3.44 -3.78
C GLU A 24 -3.83 4.18 -2.74
N GLU A 25 -4.37 4.41 -1.54
CA GLU A 25 -3.60 5.00 -0.43
C GLU A 25 -2.44 4.08 -0.01
N ALA A 26 -2.69 2.78 0.12
CA ALA A 26 -1.66 1.79 0.47
C ALA A 26 -0.51 1.77 -0.55
N LEU A 27 -0.84 1.74 -1.85
CA LEU A 27 0.16 1.69 -2.93
C LEU A 27 0.93 2.99 -3.10
N LYS A 28 0.38 4.15 -2.70
CA LYS A 28 1.09 5.43 -2.76
C LYS A 28 2.12 5.59 -1.65
N LEU A 29 1.83 5.04 -0.47
CA LEU A 29 2.59 5.33 0.75
C LEU A 29 3.55 4.22 1.15
N ALA A 30 3.29 2.97 0.77
CA ALA A 30 4.03 1.83 1.26
C ALA A 30 4.94 1.20 0.19
N ASP A 31 6.14 0.83 0.60
CA ASP A 31 7.06 0.00 -0.21
C ASP A 31 6.67 -1.49 -0.20
N ARG A 32 5.70 -1.88 0.66
CA ARG A 32 5.16 -3.23 0.77
C ARG A 32 3.69 -3.19 1.17
N VAL A 33 2.86 -3.97 0.49
CA VAL A 33 1.42 -4.08 0.74
C VAL A 33 1.06 -5.52 1.09
N LEU A 34 0.35 -5.68 2.20
CA LEU A 34 -0.24 -6.95 2.63
C LEU A 34 -1.75 -6.85 2.45
N LEU A 35 -2.36 -7.74 1.68
CA LEU A 35 -3.82 -7.80 1.52
C LEU A 35 -4.36 -8.93 2.37
N ALA A 36 -5.44 -8.66 3.11
CA ALA A 36 -6.05 -9.65 3.98
C ALA A 36 -7.58 -9.54 3.99
N ASP A 37 -8.25 -10.69 3.97
CA ASP A 37 -9.70 -10.83 4.20
C ASP A 37 -9.94 -12.10 5.02
N GLY A 38 -9.90 -11.97 6.35
CA GLY A 38 -9.93 -13.09 7.31
C GLY A 38 -8.69 -14.01 7.29
N ARG A 39 -7.86 -13.92 6.25
CA ARG A 39 -6.54 -14.55 6.06
C ARG A 39 -5.67 -13.64 5.18
N LEU A 40 -4.34 -13.81 5.25
CA LEU A 40 -3.43 -13.13 4.32
C LEU A 40 -3.66 -13.67 2.90
N LEU A 41 -3.96 -12.78 1.96
CA LEU A 41 -4.24 -13.09 0.56
C LEU A 41 -3.01 -12.84 -0.32
N GLU A 42 -2.30 -11.73 -0.10
CA GLU A 42 -1.16 -11.33 -0.92
C GLU A 42 -0.10 -10.62 -0.06
N ASP A 43 1.16 -10.85 -0.40
CA ASP A 43 2.33 -10.18 0.18
C ASP A 43 3.20 -9.61 -0.94
N LEU A 44 3.03 -8.32 -1.19
CA LEU A 44 3.62 -7.64 -2.33
C LEU A 44 4.64 -6.60 -1.88
N ARG A 45 5.86 -6.70 -2.40
CA ARG A 45 6.79 -5.56 -2.42
C ARG A 45 6.49 -4.72 -3.64
N VAL A 46 6.28 -3.42 -3.45
CA VAL A 46 6.02 -2.48 -4.56
C VAL A 46 7.35 -2.29 -5.31
N PRO A 47 7.48 -2.74 -6.57
CA PRO A 47 8.75 -2.76 -7.27
C PRO A 47 9.07 -1.41 -7.94
N LEU A 48 8.65 -0.30 -7.31
CA LEU A 48 8.81 1.06 -7.84
C LEU A 48 9.79 1.85 -6.97
N PRO A 49 10.74 2.61 -7.56
CA PRO A 49 11.61 3.49 -6.79
C PRO A 49 10.82 4.73 -6.33
N HIS A 50 10.86 5.02 -5.03
CA HIS A 50 10.19 6.19 -4.46
C HIS A 50 10.92 7.50 -4.87
N PRO A 51 10.21 8.61 -5.16
CA PRO A 51 8.75 8.76 -5.22
C PRO A 51 8.14 8.36 -6.59
N TRP A 52 7.00 7.65 -6.57
CA TRP A 52 6.23 7.30 -7.77
C TRP A 52 4.88 8.04 -7.85
N ARG A 53 4.32 8.15 -9.06
CA ARG A 53 3.02 8.79 -9.33
C ARG A 53 1.88 7.77 -9.26
N ARG A 54 0.65 8.27 -9.10
CA ARG A 54 -0.58 7.43 -9.11
C ARG A 54 -0.67 6.55 -10.36
N THR A 55 -0.28 7.06 -11.53
CA THR A 55 -0.30 6.30 -12.79
C THR A 55 0.62 5.10 -12.78
N ASP A 56 1.70 5.14 -12.00
CA ASP A 56 2.72 4.08 -11.98
C ASP A 56 2.23 2.83 -11.23
N VAL A 57 1.19 2.99 -10.39
CA VAL A 57 0.59 1.92 -9.58
C VAL A 57 -0.79 1.49 -10.06
N GLU A 58 -1.30 2.06 -11.15
CA GLU A 58 -2.68 1.82 -11.62
C GLU A 58 -2.87 0.35 -12.06
N ASP A 59 -1.98 -0.18 -12.88
CA ASP A 59 -2.01 -1.58 -13.30
C ASP A 59 -1.86 -2.54 -12.10
N LEU A 60 -1.01 -2.15 -11.14
CA LEU A 60 -0.78 -2.91 -9.92
C LEU A 60 -2.01 -2.91 -9.02
N ARG A 61 -2.70 -1.77 -8.93
CA ARG A 61 -3.96 -1.62 -8.20
C ARG A 61 -5.03 -2.52 -8.80
N ALA A 62 -5.27 -2.41 -10.11
CA ALA A 62 -6.28 -3.22 -10.80
C ALA A 62 -6.06 -4.73 -10.55
N ARG A 63 -4.80 -5.20 -10.64
CA ARG A 63 -4.46 -6.60 -10.35
C ARG A 63 -4.81 -7.01 -8.92
N LEU A 64 -4.56 -6.15 -7.94
CA LEU A 64 -4.83 -6.43 -6.53
C LEU A 64 -6.33 -6.36 -6.21
N GLU A 65 -7.09 -5.49 -6.88
CA GLU A 65 -8.55 -5.46 -6.79
C GLU A 65 -9.15 -6.77 -7.31
N GLU A 66 -8.67 -7.29 -8.45
CA GLU A 66 -9.12 -8.59 -8.96
C GLU A 66 -8.89 -9.73 -7.96
N GLN A 67 -7.78 -9.73 -7.22
CA GLN A 67 -7.51 -10.76 -6.20
C GLN A 67 -8.49 -10.71 -5.03
N LEU A 68 -8.92 -9.52 -4.61
CA LEU A 68 -9.93 -9.36 -3.56
C LEU A 68 -11.29 -9.88 -4.02
N HIS A 69 -11.69 -9.57 -5.26
CA HIS A 69 -12.97 -10.00 -5.81
C HIS A 69 -13.00 -11.48 -6.21
N GLY A 70 -11.84 -12.08 -6.50
CA GLY A 70 -11.72 -13.51 -6.82
C GLY A 70 -11.84 -14.47 -5.63
N CYS A 71 -11.96 -13.96 -4.39
CA CYS A 71 -12.08 -14.76 -3.17
C CYS A 71 -13.53 -14.98 -2.68
N SER A 72 -14.54 -14.47 -3.40
CA SER A 72 -15.96 -14.63 -3.04
C SER A 72 -16.60 -15.91 -3.60
#